data_AF-A0A7V8XCM0-F1
#
_entry.id   AF-A0A7V8XCM0-F1
#
_cell.length_a   1.000
_cell.length_b   1.000
_cell.length_c   1.000
_cell.angle_alpha   90.00
_cell.angle_beta   90.00
_cell.angle_gamma   90.00
#
_symmetry.space_group_name_H-M   'P 1'
#
loop_
_entity.id
_entity.type
_entity.pdbx_description
1 polymer ?
#
loop_
_entity_poly.entity_id
_entity_poly.type
_entity_poly.pdbx_seq_one_letter_code
_entity_poly.pdbx_strand_id
1 'polypeptide(L)'
;MTINETSAGLVSITGQRVDGPGNTVTSQPFTNGDNLFLNQFHGYTITFNNFVQAPPPPPPPPSGNLGCSPGYFKNHAFPAGFTSSTTFASVFGNNVFGSATLLDVLKTGGGGLEALGRQTVAAFFNATIYADFGFTAAEVVAEFNAVVPGSSADQKSLKDTFEALTDVNGRICTNPTGK
;
A
#
# COMPACT_ATOMS: atom_id res chain seq x y z
N MET A 1 -18.65 -23.40 -21.74
CA MET A 1 -18.96 -22.05 -21.24
C MET A 1 -17.78 -21.60 -20.41
N THR A 2 -17.18 -20.46 -20.75
CA THR A 2 -16.08 -19.88 -19.96
C THR A 2 -16.65 -18.72 -19.17
N ILE A 3 -16.39 -18.67 -17.87
CA ILE A 3 -16.80 -17.55 -17.01
C ILE A 3 -15.53 -16.78 -16.67
N ASN A 4 -15.46 -15.52 -17.11
CA ASN A 4 -14.39 -14.61 -16.73
C ASN A 4 -14.87 -13.73 -15.58
N GLU A 5 -14.14 -13.77 -14.46
CA GLU A 5 -14.29 -12.86 -13.33
C GLU A 5 -13.14 -11.83 -13.43
N THR A 6 -13.46 -10.54 -13.37
CA THR A 6 -12.49 -9.46 -13.63
C THR A 6 -12.33 -8.52 -12.43
N SER A 7 -12.69 -8.95 -11.22
CA SER A 7 -12.55 -8.07 -10.08
C SER A 7 -11.11 -8.02 -9.57
N ALA A 8 -10.75 -6.89 -8.97
CA ALA A 8 -9.42 -6.66 -8.43
C ALA A 8 -9.15 -7.41 -7.10
N GLY A 9 -10.03 -8.33 -6.66
CA GLY A 9 -10.01 -8.87 -5.30
C GLY A 9 -10.67 -10.25 -5.13
N LEU A 10 -10.63 -11.12 -6.14
CA LEU A 10 -11.21 -12.46 -6.04
C LEU A 10 -10.59 -13.26 -4.88
N VAL A 11 -11.41 -13.59 -3.87
CA VAL A 11 -10.98 -14.34 -2.69
C VAL A 11 -11.17 -15.85 -2.88
N SER A 12 -12.35 -16.28 -3.33
CA SER A 12 -12.66 -17.70 -3.53
C SER A 12 -13.83 -17.90 -4.48
N ILE A 13 -13.82 -19.01 -5.20
CA ILE A 13 -14.96 -19.49 -5.99
C ILE A 13 -15.48 -20.76 -5.30
N THR A 14 -16.80 -20.84 -5.09
CA THR A 14 -17.46 -22.07 -4.65
C THR A 14 -18.58 -22.44 -5.62
N GLY A 15 -18.63 -23.73 -5.95
CA GLY A 15 -19.69 -24.32 -6.77
C GLY A 15 -20.55 -25.23 -5.92
N GLN A 16 -21.87 -25.18 -6.14
CA GLN A 16 -22.81 -26.13 -5.55
C GLN A 16 -23.41 -27.01 -6.66
N ARG A 17 -23.30 -28.33 -6.48
CA ARG A 17 -24.02 -29.30 -7.30
C ARG A 17 -25.47 -29.39 -6.79
N VAL A 18 -26.44 -29.60 -7.67
CA VAL A 18 -27.82 -29.90 -7.25
C VAL A 18 -28.15 -31.30 -7.78
N ASP A 19 -28.28 -32.27 -6.87
CA ASP A 19 -28.50 -33.68 -7.23
C ASP A 19 -29.99 -34.06 -7.33
N GLY A 20 -30.90 -33.10 -7.15
CA GLY A 20 -32.34 -33.28 -7.30
C GLY A 20 -33.18 -32.20 -6.59
N PRO A 21 -34.52 -32.23 -6.73
CA PRO A 21 -35.40 -31.25 -6.09
C PRO A 21 -35.27 -31.33 -4.57
N GLY A 22 -34.82 -30.24 -3.93
CA GLY A 22 -34.76 -30.11 -2.47
C GLY A 22 -33.52 -30.68 -1.77
N ASN A 23 -32.53 -31.20 -2.50
CA ASN A 23 -31.29 -31.71 -1.89
C ASN A 23 -30.13 -30.72 -2.02
N THR A 24 -29.66 -30.22 -0.87
CA THR A 24 -28.46 -29.39 -0.73
C THR A 24 -27.20 -30.26 -0.86
N VAL A 25 -26.29 -29.93 -1.78
CA VAL A 25 -25.03 -30.65 -1.96
C VAL A 25 -23.85 -29.75 -1.64
N THR A 26 -22.92 -30.36 -0.92
CA THR A 26 -21.57 -29.95 -0.49
C THR A 26 -20.93 -28.84 -1.32
N SER A 27 -20.54 -27.76 -0.64
CA SER A 27 -19.67 -26.72 -1.21
C SER A 27 -18.33 -27.34 -1.59
N GLN A 28 -17.91 -27.19 -2.85
CA GLN A 28 -16.55 -27.51 -3.26
C GLN A 28 -15.76 -26.21 -3.44
N PRO A 29 -14.60 -26.07 -2.76
CA PRO A 29 -13.69 -24.97 -3.03
C PRO A 29 -13.00 -25.18 -4.39
N PHE A 30 -12.76 -24.10 -5.10
CA PHE A 30 -12.00 -24.10 -6.36
C PHE A 30 -10.81 -23.16 -6.27
N THR A 31 -9.69 -23.58 -6.86
CA THR A 31 -8.48 -22.77 -7.06
C THR A 31 -8.50 -22.13 -8.45
N ASN A 32 -7.75 -21.03 -8.63
CA ASN A 32 -7.66 -20.36 -9.92
C ASN A 32 -7.07 -21.30 -10.99
N GLY A 33 -7.79 -21.48 -12.10
CA GLY A 33 -7.41 -22.39 -13.19
C GLY A 33 -8.03 -23.79 -13.11
N ASP A 34 -8.80 -24.11 -12.07
CA ASP A 34 -9.48 -25.40 -11.96
C ASP A 34 -10.67 -25.53 -12.93
N ASN A 35 -10.95 -26.76 -13.32
CA ASN A 35 -12.10 -27.09 -14.16
C ASN A 35 -13.36 -27.28 -13.31
N LEU A 36 -14.39 -26.46 -13.57
CA LEU A 36 -15.74 -26.64 -12.99
C LEU A 36 -16.61 -27.44 -13.97
N PHE A 37 -17.01 -28.66 -13.56
CA PHE A 37 -17.96 -29.46 -14.33
C PHE A 37 -19.40 -29.12 -13.94
N LEU A 38 -20.17 -28.57 -14.88
CA LEU A 38 -21.57 -28.19 -14.70
C LEU A 38 -22.48 -29.21 -15.41
N ASN A 39 -23.25 -29.99 -14.65
CA ASN A 39 -24.24 -30.89 -15.23
C ASN A 39 -25.55 -30.14 -15.50
N GLN A 40 -25.86 -29.96 -16.78
CA GLN A 40 -27.04 -29.25 -17.28
C GLN A 40 -28.39 -29.97 -17.05
N PHE A 41 -28.41 -31.19 -16.49
CA PHE A 41 -29.66 -31.93 -16.25
C PHE A 41 -30.47 -31.43 -15.03
N HIS A 42 -29.83 -30.81 -14.02
CA HIS A 42 -30.49 -30.43 -12.76
C HIS A 42 -30.22 -28.99 -12.28
N GLY A 43 -29.65 -28.15 -13.14
CA GLY A 43 -29.29 -26.77 -12.79
C GLY A 43 -28.07 -26.67 -11.87
N TYR A 44 -27.52 -25.47 -11.74
CA TYR A 44 -26.36 -25.20 -10.91
C TYR A 44 -26.43 -23.77 -10.35
N THR A 45 -25.84 -23.57 -9.18
CA THR A 45 -25.61 -22.24 -8.59
C THR A 45 -24.11 -22.06 -8.42
N ILE A 46 -23.57 -20.98 -9.00
CA ILE A 46 -22.18 -20.56 -8.82
C ILE A 46 -22.21 -19.29 -7.98
N THR A 47 -21.49 -19.32 -6.86
CA THR A 47 -21.41 -18.17 -5.96
C THR A 47 -19.99 -17.61 -6.01
N PHE A 48 -19.89 -16.35 -6.41
CA PHE A 48 -18.65 -15.58 -6.33
C PHE A 48 -18.68 -14.80 -5.03
N ASN A 49 -17.74 -15.06 -4.13
CA ASN A 49 -17.57 -14.25 -2.93
C ASN A 49 -16.38 -13.31 -3.14
N ASN A 50 -16.69 -12.06 -3.47
CA ASN A 50 -15.71 -11.01 -3.65
C ASN A 50 -15.72 -10.13 -2.40
N PHE A 51 -14.83 -10.42 -1.47
CA PHE A 51 -14.57 -9.48 -0.38
C PHE A 51 -13.57 -8.45 -0.87
N VAL A 52 -14.07 -7.29 -1.26
CA VAL A 52 -13.24 -6.09 -1.28
C VAL A 52 -12.88 -5.79 0.17
N GLN A 53 -11.66 -6.17 0.58
CA GLN A 53 -11.09 -5.57 1.77
C GLN A 53 -10.92 -4.09 1.43
N ALA A 54 -11.82 -3.26 1.95
CA ALA A 54 -11.67 -1.82 1.84
C ALA A 54 -10.25 -1.49 2.34
N PRO A 55 -9.50 -0.62 1.65
CA PRO A 55 -8.29 -0.06 2.22
C PRO A 55 -8.61 0.37 3.66
N PRO A 56 -7.71 0.16 4.62
CA PRO A 56 -7.90 0.70 5.96
C PRO A 56 -8.36 2.17 5.83
N PRO A 57 -9.35 2.61 6.63
CA PRO A 57 -9.85 3.97 6.52
C PRO A 57 -8.66 4.94 6.60
N PRO A 58 -8.63 6.01 5.78
CA PRO A 58 -7.55 6.98 5.82
C PRO A 58 -7.32 7.39 7.27
N PRO A 59 -6.10 7.30 7.79
CA PRO A 59 -5.82 7.67 9.16
C PRO A 59 -6.31 9.10 9.42
N PRO A 60 -6.82 9.38 10.63
CA PRO A 60 -7.32 10.70 10.98
C PRO A 60 -6.28 11.79 10.63
N PRO A 61 -6.73 13.02 10.27
CA PRO A 61 -5.83 14.14 9.99
C PRO A 61 -4.74 14.22 11.06
N PRO A 62 -3.46 14.09 10.69
CA PRO A 62 -2.45 13.82 11.71
C PRO A 62 -2.17 15.09 12.50
N SER A 63 -2.21 14.97 13.83
CA SER A 63 -1.80 16.03 14.74
C SER A 63 -0.28 15.93 14.94
N GLY A 64 0.51 16.65 14.13
CA GLY A 64 1.97 16.62 14.24
C GLY A 64 2.67 17.73 13.46
N ASN A 65 3.01 18.83 14.12
CA ASN A 65 3.71 19.98 13.50
C ASN A 65 5.25 19.83 13.45
N LEU A 66 5.79 18.60 13.38
CA LEU A 66 7.20 18.32 13.67
C LEU A 66 7.96 17.54 12.57
N GLY A 67 7.37 17.32 11.39
CA GLY A 67 8.03 16.57 10.32
C GLY A 67 9.11 17.36 9.56
N CYS A 68 10.13 16.63 9.12
CA CYS A 68 11.18 17.09 8.22
C CYS A 68 10.90 16.68 6.77
N SER A 69 11.24 17.56 5.82
CA SER A 69 10.97 17.34 4.41
C SER A 69 11.88 16.27 3.79
N PRO A 70 11.52 15.69 2.63
CA PRO A 70 12.43 14.83 1.87
C PRO A 70 13.78 15.52 1.56
N GLY A 71 13.77 16.84 1.39
CA GLY A 71 14.97 17.64 1.16
C GLY A 71 15.95 17.61 2.33
N TYR A 72 15.45 17.64 3.56
CA TYR A 72 16.26 17.52 4.78
C TYR A 72 17.00 16.18 4.82
N PHE A 73 16.28 15.06 4.66
CA PHE A 73 16.85 13.72 4.79
C PHE A 73 17.84 13.32 3.69
N LYS A 74 17.89 14.06 2.57
CA LYS A 74 18.91 13.84 1.52
C LYS A 74 20.33 14.07 2.03
N ASN A 75 20.50 14.97 2.99
CA ASN A 75 21.80 15.46 3.46
C ASN A 75 22.00 15.34 4.97
N HIS A 76 21.11 14.61 5.67
CA HIS A 76 21.16 14.42 7.12
C HIS A 76 21.37 12.95 7.51
N ALA A 77 21.69 12.73 8.78
CA ALA A 77 21.85 11.39 9.32
C ALA A 77 20.56 10.57 9.20
N PHE A 78 20.74 9.28 8.90
CA PHE A 78 19.64 8.31 8.87
C PHE A 78 19.16 7.99 10.29
N PRO A 79 17.88 7.61 10.47
CA PRO A 79 17.43 7.05 11.74
C PRO A 79 18.26 5.82 12.12
N ALA A 80 18.37 5.56 13.42
CA ALA A 80 19.09 4.39 13.93
C ALA A 80 18.53 3.10 13.30
N GLY A 81 19.41 2.20 12.86
CA GLY A 81 19.05 0.96 12.16
C GLY A 81 18.93 1.08 10.64
N PHE A 82 19.04 2.30 10.08
CA PHE A 82 19.01 2.53 8.64
C PHE A 82 20.32 3.16 8.16
N THR A 83 20.68 2.86 6.92
CA THR A 83 21.90 3.36 6.27
C THR A 83 21.59 3.77 4.84
N SER A 84 22.56 4.42 4.19
CA SER A 84 22.47 4.73 2.75
C SER A 84 22.37 3.49 1.86
N SER A 85 22.74 2.31 2.35
CA SER A 85 22.61 1.04 1.63
C SER A 85 21.31 0.28 1.91
N THR A 86 20.47 0.74 2.86
CA THR A 86 19.20 0.07 3.14
C THR A 86 18.28 0.20 1.93
N THR A 87 17.82 -0.93 1.40
CA THR A 87 16.98 -0.97 0.19
C THR A 87 15.55 -0.62 0.50
N PHE A 88 14.86 0.05 -0.43
CA PHE A 88 13.43 0.34 -0.30
C PHE A 88 12.62 -0.95 -0.10
N ALA A 89 12.91 -1.97 -0.91
CA ALA A 89 12.24 -3.26 -0.83
C ALA A 89 12.41 -3.96 0.54
N SER A 90 13.55 -3.77 1.23
CA SER A 90 13.74 -4.38 2.56
C SER A 90 12.85 -3.77 3.64
N VAL A 91 12.44 -2.52 3.48
CA VAL A 91 11.60 -1.80 4.45
C VAL A 91 10.12 -1.91 4.12
N PHE A 92 9.79 -1.72 2.84
CA PHE A 92 8.41 -1.65 2.40
C PHE A 92 7.86 -2.98 1.88
N GLY A 93 8.71 -4.00 1.73
CA GLY A 93 8.31 -5.29 1.13
C GLY A 93 7.89 -5.19 -0.34
N ASN A 94 8.19 -4.06 -0.98
CA ASN A 94 7.72 -3.71 -2.32
C ASN A 94 8.90 -3.30 -3.22
N ASN A 95 8.96 -3.88 -4.42
CA ASN A 95 10.08 -3.70 -5.37
C ASN A 95 9.77 -2.70 -6.50
N VAL A 96 8.81 -1.80 -6.34
CA VAL A 96 8.44 -0.82 -7.37
C VAL A 96 9.57 0.12 -7.78
N PHE A 97 10.58 0.31 -6.93
CA PHE A 97 11.80 1.07 -7.23
C PHE A 97 13.01 0.17 -7.56
N GLY A 98 12.79 -1.13 -7.82
CA GLY A 98 13.86 -2.08 -8.07
C GLY A 98 14.87 -2.14 -6.92
N SER A 99 16.17 -2.17 -7.25
CA SER A 99 17.26 -2.23 -6.27
C SER A 99 17.55 -0.89 -5.58
N ALA A 100 16.70 0.13 -5.72
CA ALA A 100 16.93 1.45 -5.15
C ALA A 100 17.01 1.39 -3.61
N THR A 101 17.93 2.17 -3.06
CA THR A 101 18.02 2.43 -1.63
C THR A 101 17.00 3.47 -1.19
N LEU A 102 16.76 3.59 0.12
CA LEU A 102 15.95 4.69 0.67
C LEU A 102 16.53 6.06 0.27
N LEU A 103 17.86 6.17 0.18
CA LEU A 103 18.54 7.38 -0.28
C LEU A 103 18.31 7.66 -1.76
N ASP A 104 18.35 6.63 -2.59
CA ASP A 104 18.09 6.76 -4.03
C ASP A 104 16.65 7.23 -4.26
N VAL A 105 15.69 6.63 -3.55
CA VAL A 105 14.28 7.03 -3.62
C VAL A 105 14.09 8.48 -3.19
N LEU A 106 14.70 8.92 -2.07
CA LEU A 106 14.70 10.32 -1.65
C LEU A 106 15.24 11.26 -2.74
N LYS A 107 16.27 10.84 -3.48
CA LYS A 107 16.94 11.62 -4.52
C LYS A 107 16.25 11.63 -5.88
N THR A 108 15.20 10.82 -6.08
CA THR A 108 14.47 10.81 -7.34
C THR A 108 13.98 12.21 -7.74
N GLY A 109 13.86 12.44 -9.06
CA GLY A 109 13.17 13.60 -9.62
C GLY A 109 11.74 13.24 -10.04
N GLY A 110 11.01 14.16 -10.66
CA GLY A 110 9.72 13.86 -11.29
C GLY A 110 8.51 13.87 -10.36
N GLY A 111 7.35 13.52 -10.93
CA GLY A 111 6.03 13.48 -10.28
C GLY A 111 5.61 12.05 -9.89
N GLY A 112 4.30 11.80 -9.83
CA GLY A 112 3.75 10.44 -9.73
C GLY A 112 4.33 9.57 -8.62
N LEU A 113 4.71 8.34 -8.98
CA LEU A 113 5.27 7.35 -8.06
C LEU A 113 6.59 7.82 -7.44
N GLU A 114 7.44 8.51 -8.20
CA GLU A 114 8.70 9.05 -7.66
C GLU A 114 8.43 10.12 -6.60
N ALA A 115 7.45 11.01 -6.83
CA ALA A 115 7.05 12.00 -5.84
C ALA A 115 6.46 11.36 -4.58
N LEU A 116 5.60 10.34 -4.74
CA LEU A 116 5.09 9.57 -3.62
C LEU A 116 6.22 8.90 -2.85
N GLY A 117 7.13 8.19 -3.54
CA GLY A 117 8.26 7.50 -2.93
C GLY A 117 9.12 8.41 -2.06
N ARG A 118 9.44 9.62 -2.53
CA ARG A 118 10.17 10.62 -1.73
C ARG A 118 9.44 10.99 -0.45
N GLN A 119 8.15 11.28 -0.56
CA GLN A 119 7.35 11.68 0.59
C GLN A 119 7.16 10.52 1.57
N THR A 120 6.97 9.29 1.08
CA THR A 120 6.85 8.09 1.89
C THR A 120 8.13 7.81 2.68
N VAL A 121 9.32 7.90 2.06
CA VAL A 121 10.58 7.68 2.79
C VAL A 121 10.80 8.75 3.86
N ALA A 122 10.49 10.02 3.56
CA ALA A 122 10.55 11.09 4.55
C ALA A 122 9.55 10.86 5.70
N ALA A 123 8.32 10.46 5.39
CA ALA A 123 7.32 10.13 6.40
C ALA A 123 7.77 8.97 7.29
N PHE A 124 8.32 7.92 6.70
CA PHE A 124 8.84 6.77 7.44
C PHE A 124 9.97 7.17 8.41
N PHE A 125 10.92 8.01 7.97
CA PHE A 125 11.99 8.49 8.83
C PHE A 125 11.49 9.37 9.97
N ASN A 126 10.57 10.30 9.68
CA ASN A 126 9.97 11.10 10.74
C ASN A 126 9.20 10.24 11.74
N ALA A 127 8.42 9.26 11.29
CA ALA A 127 7.69 8.33 12.14
C ALA A 127 8.60 7.44 13.01
N THR A 128 9.84 7.24 12.57
CA THR A 128 10.85 6.47 13.31
C THR A 128 11.56 7.32 14.36
N ILE A 129 11.77 8.62 14.08
CA ILE A 129 12.52 9.53 14.95
C ILE A 129 11.58 10.22 15.96
N TYR A 130 10.39 10.62 15.52
CA TYR A 130 9.47 11.47 16.27
C TYR A 130 8.20 10.71 16.59
N ALA A 131 7.93 10.51 17.88
CA ALA A 131 6.71 9.85 18.35
C ALA A 131 5.43 10.61 17.95
N ASP A 132 5.52 11.93 17.75
CA ASP A 132 4.38 12.80 17.46
C ASP A 132 4.20 13.11 15.96
N PHE A 133 4.81 12.31 15.06
CA PHE A 133 4.73 12.54 13.61
C PHE A 133 3.32 12.28 13.01
N GLY A 134 2.37 11.80 13.81
CA GLY A 134 0.99 11.55 13.41
C GLY A 134 0.80 10.24 12.63
N PHE A 135 1.89 9.57 12.26
CA PHE A 135 1.94 8.19 11.79
C PHE A 135 3.05 7.44 12.52
N THR A 136 2.84 6.15 12.73
CA THR A 136 3.91 5.20 13.05
C THR A 136 4.60 4.71 11.78
N ALA A 137 5.84 4.22 11.93
CA ALA A 137 6.60 3.68 10.80
C ALA A 137 5.87 2.51 10.11
N ALA A 138 5.15 1.69 10.87
CA ALA A 138 4.36 0.59 10.34
C ALA A 138 3.14 1.06 9.53
N GLU A 139 2.45 2.12 9.99
CA GLU A 139 1.32 2.71 9.25
C GLU A 139 1.80 3.33 7.93
N VAL A 140 2.94 4.01 7.90
CA VAL A 140 3.50 4.55 6.65
C VAL A 140 3.73 3.43 5.62
N VAL A 141 4.26 2.28 6.05
CA VAL A 141 4.47 1.11 5.17
C VAL A 141 3.13 0.55 4.69
N ALA A 142 2.15 0.43 5.58
CA ALA A 142 0.82 -0.08 5.25
C ALA A 142 0.09 0.81 4.24
N GLU A 143 0.06 2.12 4.46
CA GLU A 143 -0.58 3.09 3.56
C GLU A 143 0.07 3.09 2.17
N PHE A 144 1.39 3.06 2.10
CA PHE A 144 2.09 2.99 0.81
C PHE A 144 1.71 1.73 0.03
N ASN A 145 1.71 0.57 0.69
CA ASN A 145 1.37 -0.71 0.07
C ASN A 145 -0.12 -0.84 -0.27
N ALA A 146 -1.00 -0.07 0.37
CA ALA A 146 -2.42 -0.01 0.04
C ALA A 146 -2.68 0.71 -1.30
N VAL A 147 -1.87 1.70 -1.66
CA VAL A 147 -2.08 2.52 -2.87
C VAL A 147 -1.15 2.17 -4.03
N VAL A 148 -0.13 1.33 -3.84
CA VAL A 148 0.83 0.92 -4.88
C VAL A 148 0.70 -0.59 -5.14
N PRO A 149 0.51 -1.03 -6.40
CA PRO A 149 0.60 -0.28 -7.67
C PRO A 149 -0.74 0.32 -8.15
N GLY A 150 -1.62 0.73 -7.23
CA GLY A 150 -2.94 1.31 -7.51
C GLY A 150 -2.93 2.61 -8.33
N SER A 151 -4.08 3.29 -8.38
CA SER A 151 -4.28 4.41 -9.32
C SER A 151 -3.41 5.63 -9.03
N SER A 152 -3.08 6.42 -10.07
CA SER A 152 -2.34 7.68 -9.90
C SER A 152 -3.08 8.70 -9.02
N ALA A 153 -4.41 8.58 -8.91
CA ALA A 153 -5.22 9.44 -8.05
C ALA A 153 -5.00 9.11 -6.57
N ASP A 154 -5.00 7.82 -6.22
CA ASP A 154 -4.76 7.35 -4.83
C ASP A 154 -3.33 7.65 -4.40
N GLN A 155 -2.36 7.39 -5.30
CA GLN A 155 -0.95 7.73 -5.08
C GLN A 155 -0.76 9.23 -4.84
N LYS A 156 -1.44 10.08 -5.64
CA LYS A 156 -1.38 11.53 -5.45
C LYS A 156 -2.01 11.94 -4.12
N SER A 157 -3.15 11.37 -3.75
CA SER A 157 -3.82 11.67 -2.49
C SER A 157 -2.92 11.34 -1.30
N LEU A 158 -2.30 10.15 -1.28
CA LEU A 158 -1.39 9.76 -0.20
C LEU A 158 -0.13 10.64 -0.18
N LYS A 159 0.41 10.98 -1.35
CA LYS A 159 1.55 11.90 -1.49
C LYS A 159 1.24 13.26 -0.87
N ASP A 160 0.05 13.82 -1.12
CA ASP A 160 -0.37 15.10 -0.57
C ASP A 160 -0.55 15.01 0.97
N THR A 161 -1.06 13.89 1.49
CA THR A 161 -1.14 13.63 2.95
C THR A 161 0.24 13.60 3.61
N PHE A 162 1.21 12.85 3.07
CA PHE A 162 2.56 12.80 3.63
C PHE A 162 3.30 14.13 3.47
N GLU A 163 3.09 14.85 2.37
CA GLU A 163 3.66 16.18 2.17
C GLU A 163 3.16 17.17 3.24
N ALA A 164 1.87 17.16 3.56
CA ALA A 164 1.29 18.05 4.57
C ALA A 164 1.89 17.87 5.98
N LEU A 165 2.49 16.71 6.27
CA LEU A 165 3.16 16.42 7.55
C LEU A 165 4.66 16.64 7.52
N THR A 166 5.30 16.36 6.39
CA THR A 166 6.75 16.40 6.26
C THR A 166 7.24 17.80 5.87
N ASP A 167 6.43 18.60 5.19
CA ASP A 167 6.80 19.96 4.77
C ASP A 167 6.33 21.06 5.75
N VAL A 168 5.98 20.68 6.98
CA VAL A 168 5.68 21.65 8.04
C VAL A 168 6.92 22.43 8.49
N ASN A 169 8.13 22.07 8.00
CA ASN A 169 9.42 22.67 8.34
C ASN A 169 9.47 23.02 9.84
N GLY A 170 9.09 22.04 10.67
CA GLY A 170 9.04 22.22 12.11
C GLY A 170 10.41 22.70 12.60
N ARG A 171 10.42 23.42 13.73
CA ARG A 171 11.63 24.03 14.32
C ARG A 171 12.82 23.04 14.50
N ILE A 172 12.55 21.74 14.44
CA ILE A 172 13.52 20.64 14.56
C ILE A 172 14.32 20.40 13.26
N CYS A 173 13.75 20.75 12.11
CA CYS A 173 14.25 20.39 10.78
C CYS A 173 14.93 21.57 10.07
N THR A 174 15.05 22.72 10.73
CA THR A 174 15.78 23.86 10.19
C THR A 174 17.26 23.52 10.17
N ASN A 175 17.80 23.40 8.95
CA ASN A 175 19.22 23.53 8.73
C ASN A 175 19.67 24.89 9.31
N PRO A 176 20.67 24.96 10.23
CA PRO A 176 21.11 26.23 10.83
C PRO A 176 21.67 27.24 9.81
N THR A 177 21.86 26.85 8.55
CA THR A 177 22.20 27.78 7.47
C THR A 177 20.95 28.18 6.71
N GLY A 178 20.25 29.18 7.24
CA GLY A 178 19.30 29.97 6.47
C GLY A 178 19.96 30.54 5.22
N LYS A 179 19.22 30.52 4.11
CA LYS A 179 19.26 31.63 3.16
C LYS A 179 17.99 32.42 3.31
#